data_AF-A0ABD3ITQ6-F1
#
_entry.id   AF-A0ABD3ITQ6-F1
#
_cell.length_a   1.000
_cell.length_b   1.000
_cell.length_c   1.000
_cell.angle_alpha   90.00
_cell.angle_beta   90.00
_cell.angle_gamma   90.00
#
_symmetry.space_group_name_H-M   'P 1'
#
loop_
_entity.id
_entity.type
_entity.pdbx_description
1 polymer ?
#
loop_
_entity_poly.entity_id
_entity_poly.type
_entity_poly.pdbx_seq_one_letter_code
_entity_poly.pdbx_strand_id
1 'polypeptide(L)'
;MACFSRLQSRFLFFLIASMLFFEISKAGGEGSIRPEACDYRCLAASHQMPRLFFCSKYCAKCLCVPSGTYGHMEERPCYDNWTTKEGKPKCP
;
A
#
# COMPACT_ATOMS: atom_id res chain seq x y z
N MET A 1 33.07 -29.72 24.55
CA MET A 1 33.19 -28.33 24.05
C MET A 1 32.41 -28.07 22.76
N ALA A 2 32.14 -29.06 21.90
CA ALA A 2 31.41 -28.87 20.63
C ALA A 2 29.86 -28.81 20.70
N CYS A 3 29.25 -29.11 21.87
CA CYS A 3 27.79 -29.06 22.05
C CYS A 3 27.32 -27.63 22.41
N PHE A 4 28.13 -26.93 23.22
CA PHE A 4 27.88 -25.54 23.64
C PHE A 4 27.95 -24.57 22.44
N SER A 5 28.93 -24.76 21.56
CA SER A 5 29.09 -23.97 20.33
C SER A 5 27.97 -24.21 19.30
N ARG A 6 27.40 -25.42 19.22
CA ARG A 6 26.23 -25.69 18.36
C ARG A 6 24.96 -25.04 18.90
N LEU A 7 24.75 -25.06 20.21
CA LEU A 7 23.59 -24.41 20.84
C LEU A 7 23.65 -22.89 20.71
N GLN A 8 24.84 -22.31 20.92
CA GLN A 8 25.08 -20.87 20.74
C GLN A 8 24.96 -20.45 19.27
N SER A 9 25.38 -21.30 18.32
CA SER A 9 25.21 -21.06 16.88
C SER A 9 23.74 -21.11 16.45
N ARG A 10 22.93 -22.04 16.99
CA ARG A 10 21.49 -22.10 16.71
C ARG A 10 20.73 -20.91 17.29
N PHE A 11 21.09 -20.49 18.49
CA PHE A 11 20.51 -19.30 19.12
C PHE A 11 20.86 -18.02 18.35
N LEU A 12 22.13 -17.90 17.92
CA LEU A 12 22.58 -16.79 17.10
C LEU A 12 21.79 -16.73 15.79
N PHE A 13 21.67 -17.85 15.08
CA PHE A 13 20.90 -17.93 13.83
C PHE A 13 19.44 -17.51 14.01
N PHE A 14 18.80 -17.94 15.11
CA PHE A 14 17.42 -17.55 15.42
C PHE A 14 17.26 -16.04 15.68
N LEU A 15 18.24 -15.43 16.36
CA LEU A 15 18.28 -13.98 16.58
C LEU A 15 18.52 -13.19 15.28
N ILE A 16 19.36 -13.67 14.35
CA ILE A 16 19.53 -12.98 13.06
C ILE A 16 18.25 -13.08 12.23
N ALA A 17 17.60 -14.25 12.24
CA ALA A 17 16.37 -14.49 11.49
C ALA A 17 15.20 -13.64 12.00
N SER A 18 15.07 -13.45 13.31
CA SER A 18 14.01 -12.61 13.89
C SER A 18 14.20 -11.14 13.51
N MET A 19 15.42 -10.60 13.60
CA MET A 19 15.72 -9.21 13.22
C MET A 19 15.49 -8.96 11.72
N LEU A 20 15.82 -9.93 10.86
CA LEU A 20 15.54 -9.85 9.42
C LEU A 20 14.02 -9.82 9.14
N PHE A 21 13.23 -10.53 9.93
CA PHE A 21 11.77 -10.57 9.80
C PHE A 21 11.10 -9.23 10.15
N PHE A 22 11.64 -8.52 11.14
CA PHE A 22 11.15 -7.18 11.51
C PHE A 22 11.42 -6.15 10.40
N GLU A 23 12.57 -6.19 9.72
CA GLU A 23 12.86 -5.30 8.58
C GLU A 23 11.92 -5.55 7.39
N ILE A 24 11.59 -6.82 7.08
CA ILE A 24 10.61 -7.16 6.03
C ILE A 24 9.22 -6.57 6.36
N SER A 25 8.85 -6.55 7.64
CA SER A 25 7.57 -5.99 8.07
C SER A 25 7.52 -4.46 7.97
N LYS A 26 8.68 -3.80 8.04
CA LYS A 26 8.84 -2.34 7.85
C LYS A 26 9.00 -1.93 6.38
N ALA A 27 9.06 -2.89 5.45
CA ALA A 27 9.14 -2.61 4.02
C ALA A 27 7.80 -2.11 3.41
N GLY A 28 6.69 -2.19 4.15
CA GLY A 28 5.44 -1.50 3.83
C GLY A 28 5.49 -0.02 4.25
N GLY A 29 6.35 0.76 3.61
CA GLY A 29 6.50 2.19 3.88
C GLY A 29 5.27 3.00 3.43
N GLU A 30 5.08 4.17 4.05
CA GLU A 30 4.11 5.18 3.60
C GLU A 30 4.40 5.54 2.13
N GLY A 31 3.60 5.00 1.21
CA GLY A 31 3.75 5.21 -0.24
C GLY A 31 3.98 3.95 -1.08
N SER A 32 4.18 2.75 -0.48
CA SER A 32 4.16 1.49 -1.24
C SER A 32 2.71 1.07 -1.49
N ILE A 33 2.02 1.74 -2.41
CA ILE A 33 0.68 1.32 -2.78
C ILE A 33 0.75 0.11 -3.66
N ARG A 34 0.18 -0.97 -3.12
CA ARG A 34 -0.12 -2.17 -3.88
C ARG A 34 -1.17 -1.83 -4.95
N PRO A 35 -1.06 -2.42 -6.16
CA PRO A 35 -2.06 -2.27 -7.23
C PRO A 35 -3.49 -2.51 -6.72
N GLU A 36 -3.63 -3.42 -5.75
CA GLU A 36 -4.93 -3.79 -5.18
C GLU A 36 -5.66 -2.64 -4.46
N ALA A 37 -4.97 -1.56 -4.06
CA ALA A 37 -5.63 -0.40 -3.46
C ALA A 37 -6.55 0.30 -4.47
N CYS A 38 -6.15 0.38 -5.74
CA CYS A 38 -6.99 0.93 -6.80
C CYS A 38 -8.11 -0.02 -7.19
N ASP A 39 -7.84 -1.34 -7.19
CA ASP A 39 -8.88 -2.37 -7.42
C ASP A 39 -9.97 -2.28 -6.34
N TYR A 40 -9.57 -2.18 -5.07
CA TYR A 40 -10.51 -2.00 -3.98
C TYR A 40 -11.25 -0.67 -4.08
N ARG A 41 -10.54 0.45 -4.27
CA ARG A 41 -11.16 1.79 -4.30
C ARG A 41 -12.22 1.91 -5.39
N CYS A 42 -11.98 1.35 -6.57
CA CYS A 42 -12.90 1.46 -7.71
C CYS A 42 -13.80 0.22 -7.86
N LEU A 43 -13.90 -0.65 -6.84
CA LEU A 43 -14.74 -1.85 -6.83
C LEU A 43 -16.22 -1.52 -7.06
N ALA A 44 -16.74 -0.51 -6.37
CA ALA A 44 -18.15 -0.13 -6.40
C ALA A 44 -18.53 0.71 -7.64
N ALA A 45 -17.62 0.82 -8.60
CA ALA A 45 -17.71 1.77 -9.68
C ALA A 45 -18.33 1.13 -10.94
N SER A 46 -19.55 1.52 -11.35
CA SER A 46 -20.19 1.26 -12.67
C SER A 46 -19.28 1.00 -13.90
N HIS A 47 -18.39 1.93 -14.30
CA HIS A 47 -17.32 1.76 -15.30
C HIS A 47 -15.96 1.52 -14.63
N GLN A 48 -15.59 0.26 -14.35
CA GLN A 48 -14.35 -0.07 -13.62
C GLN A 48 -13.07 0.20 -14.41
N MET A 49 -12.96 -0.29 -15.65
CA MET A 49 -11.73 -0.16 -16.46
C MET A 49 -11.18 1.27 -16.60
N PRO A 50 -11.97 2.26 -17.08
CA PRO A 50 -11.45 3.63 -17.24
C PRO A 50 -11.10 4.25 -15.88
N ARG A 51 -11.74 3.82 -14.80
CA ARG A 51 -11.49 4.34 -13.45
C ARG A 51 -10.25 3.77 -12.80
N LEU A 52 -10.00 2.48 -12.98
CA LEU A 52 -8.74 1.83 -12.64
C LEU A 52 -7.54 2.50 -13.32
N PHE A 53 -7.68 2.86 -14.60
CA PHE A 53 -6.64 3.61 -15.32
C PHE A 53 -6.36 4.97 -14.67
N PHE A 54 -7.40 5.75 -14.33
CA PHE A 54 -7.23 7.03 -13.65
C PHE A 54 -6.66 6.87 -12.24
N CYS A 55 -7.17 5.94 -11.44
CA CYS A 55 -6.66 5.67 -10.10
C CYS A 55 -5.17 5.33 -10.14
N SER A 56 -4.76 4.44 -11.05
CA SER A 56 -3.36 4.04 -11.21
C SER A 56 -2.47 5.22 -11.59
N LYS A 57 -2.96 6.10 -12.49
CA LYS A 57 -2.25 7.32 -12.88
C LYS A 57 -2.04 8.28 -11.71
N TYR A 58 -3.05 8.47 -10.86
CA TYR A 58 -2.97 9.37 -9.73
C TYR A 58 -2.17 8.77 -8.58
N CYS A 59 -2.32 7.47 -8.35
CA CYS A 59 -1.51 6.71 -7.41
C CYS A 59 -0.02 6.83 -7.76
N ALA A 60 0.35 6.70 -9.04
CA ALA A 60 1.74 6.87 -9.48
C ALA A 60 2.29 8.29 -9.22
N LYS A 61 1.42 9.31 -9.20
CA LYS A 61 1.82 10.70 -8.96
C LYS A 61 1.82 11.09 -7.48
N CYS A 62 0.79 10.68 -6.74
CA CYS A 62 0.56 11.08 -5.36
C CYS A 62 1.09 10.07 -4.34
N LEU A 63 1.43 8.86 -4.79
CA LEU A 63 1.85 7.74 -3.93
C LEU A 63 0.86 7.56 -2.77
N CYS A 64 -0.43 7.76 -3.04
CA CYS A 64 -1.54 7.56 -2.10
C CYS A 64 -2.84 7.12 -2.83
N VAL A 65 -3.67 6.34 -2.14
CA VAL A 65 -5.06 6.04 -2.50
C VAL A 65 -5.91 6.26 -1.23
N PRO A 66 -7.00 7.03 -1.30
CA PRO A 66 -7.95 7.21 -0.19
C PRO A 66 -8.51 5.89 0.32
N SER A 67 -8.89 5.85 1.61
CA SER A 67 -9.50 4.67 2.21
C SER A 67 -10.94 4.44 1.73
N GLY A 68 -11.45 3.21 1.80
CA GLY A 68 -12.83 2.87 1.41
C GLY A 68 -13.08 2.85 -0.10
N THR A 69 -14.34 2.65 -0.49
CA THR A 69 -14.82 2.63 -1.90
C THR A 69 -15.53 3.92 -2.33
N TYR A 70 -15.80 4.82 -1.38
CA TYR A 70 -16.49 6.10 -1.54
C TYR A 70 -15.92 7.13 -0.55
N GLY A 71 -15.95 8.43 -0.89
CA GLY A 71 -15.56 9.51 0.05
C GLY A 71 -14.08 9.50 0.49
N HIS A 72 -13.77 10.10 1.65
CA HIS A 72 -12.43 10.09 2.28
C HIS A 72 -11.30 10.73 1.47
N MET A 73 -11.64 11.62 0.54
CA MET A 73 -10.65 12.25 -0.33
C MET A 73 -9.80 13.26 0.44
N GLU A 74 -10.40 13.90 1.45
CA GLU A 74 -9.78 14.83 2.38
C GLU A 74 -8.57 14.23 3.13
N GLU A 75 -8.52 12.90 3.30
CA GLU A 75 -7.39 12.20 3.92
C GLU A 75 -6.10 12.34 3.09
N ARG A 76 -6.24 12.58 1.78
CA ARG A 76 -5.15 12.57 0.81
C ARG A 76 -5.27 13.79 -0.12
N PRO A 77 -4.79 14.98 0.29
CA PRO A 77 -4.94 16.22 -0.47
C PRO A 77 -4.43 16.18 -1.92
N CYS A 78 -3.35 15.43 -2.19
CA CYS A 78 -2.86 15.26 -3.57
C CYS A 78 -3.88 14.51 -4.45
N TYR A 79 -4.53 13.47 -3.91
CA TYR A 79 -5.52 12.66 -4.63
C TYR A 79 -6.85 13.41 -4.77
N ASP A 80 -7.27 14.15 -3.73
CA ASP A 80 -8.51 14.93 -3.68
C ASP A 80 -8.62 15.95 -4.83
N ASN A 81 -7.50 16.57 -5.20
CA ASN A 81 -7.47 17.52 -6.32
C ASN A 81 -7.76 16.91 -7.70
N TRP A 82 -7.90 15.58 -7.83
CA TRP A 82 -8.17 14.90 -9.10
C TRP A 82 -9.65 14.63 -9.33
N THR A 83 -10.36 15.69 -9.72
CA THR A 83 -11.78 15.62 -10.06
C THR A 83 -12.02 15.57 -11.57
N THR A 84 -13.25 15.23 -11.97
CA THR A 84 -13.73 15.37 -13.35
C THR A 84 -13.93 16.86 -13.68
N LYS A 85 -14.22 17.18 -14.95
CA LYS A 85 -14.58 18.55 -15.35
C LYS A 85 -15.81 19.11 -14.60
N GLU A 86 -16.64 18.22 -14.05
CA GLU A 86 -17.83 18.56 -13.26
C GLU A 86 -17.51 18.71 -11.76
N GLY A 87 -16.24 18.60 -11.35
CA GLY A 87 -15.82 18.65 -9.94
C GLY A 87 -16.11 17.38 -9.14
N LYS A 88 -16.57 16.31 -9.79
CA LYS A 88 -16.85 15.02 -9.14
C LYS A 88 -15.58 14.18 -9.03
N PRO A 89 -15.48 13.31 -8.02
CA PRO A 89 -14.36 12.40 -7.91
C PRO A 89 -14.28 11.40 -9.09
N LYS A 90 -13.07 11.05 -9.52
CA LYS A 90 -12.84 10.17 -10.68
C LYS A 90 -13.14 8.69 -10.40
N CYS A 91 -12.96 8.22 -9.17
CA CYS A 91 -13.58 7.00 -8.65
C CYS A 91 -14.69 7.39 -7.67
N PRO A 92 -15.70 6.53 -7.45
CA PRO A 92 -16.72 6.74 -6.43
C PRO A 92 -16.16 7.19 -5.06
#